data_AF-X1B408-F1
#
_entry.id   AF-X1B408-F1
#
_cell.length_a   1.000
_cell.length_b   1.000
_cell.length_c   1.000
_cell.angle_alpha   90.00
_cell.angle_beta   90.00
_cell.angle_gamma   90.00
#
_symmetry.space_group_name_H-M   'P 1'
#
loop_
_entity.id
_entity.type
_entity.pdbx_description
1 polymer ?
#
loop_
_entity_poly.entity_id
_entity_poly.type
_entity_poly.pdbx_seq_one_letter_code
_entity_poly.pdbx_strand_id
1 'polypeptide(L)'
;KSDKDNLSRLPIQMQIYDMMFDKITIVVGISKLPEVKRIIPDFWGIMTASNGNGKITITEKRKPRLNKYVIKNWLAKKLWRSDIVDILRAEDSYKGRSGLYRHELLKFLLDIITLNELKYHIRKILIKRIY
;
A
#
# COMPACT_ATOMS: atom_id res chain seq x y z
N LYS A 1 1.28 15.73 -0.50
CA LYS A 1 0.80 16.10 -1.84
C LYS A 1 0.71 17.60 -1.94
N SER A 2 1.46 18.17 -2.88
CA SER A 2 1.51 19.62 -3.14
C SER A 2 0.18 20.11 -3.73
N ASP A 3 -0.06 21.42 -3.71
CA ASP A 3 -1.20 22.06 -4.40
C ASP A 3 -1.22 21.72 -5.91
N LYS A 4 -0.07 21.34 -6.49
CA LYS A 4 0.05 20.85 -7.88
C LYS A 4 -0.16 19.35 -8.09
N ASP A 5 -0.19 18.54 -7.03
CA ASP A 5 -0.45 17.09 -7.16
C ASP A 5 -1.93 16.86 -7.44
N ASN A 6 -2.25 16.38 -8.65
CA ASN A 6 -3.59 15.95 -8.98
C ASN A 6 -4.02 14.79 -8.06
N LEU A 7 -5.14 14.99 -7.38
CA LEU A 7 -5.77 13.97 -6.54
C LEU A 7 -6.26 12.76 -7.36
N SER A 8 -6.25 12.85 -8.70
CA SER A 8 -6.57 11.75 -9.61
C SER A 8 -5.73 10.48 -9.40
N ARG A 9 -4.48 10.59 -8.91
CA ARG A 9 -3.64 9.42 -8.58
C ARG A 9 -3.88 8.87 -7.18
N LEU A 10 -4.64 9.57 -6.35
CA LEU A 10 -4.85 9.21 -4.95
C LEU A 10 -5.58 7.86 -4.79
N PRO A 11 -6.61 7.51 -5.58
CA PRO A 11 -7.31 6.23 -5.42
C PRO A 11 -6.39 5.00 -5.61
N ILE A 12 -5.53 5.02 -6.64
CA ILE A 12 -4.57 3.94 -6.89
C ILE A 12 -3.55 3.87 -5.75
N GLN A 13 -3.02 5.02 -5.33
CA GLN A 13 -2.08 5.09 -4.21
C GLN A 13 -2.71 4.59 -2.92
N MET A 14 -3.97 4.92 -2.65
CA MET A 14 -4.69 4.46 -1.47
C MET A 14 -4.75 2.95 -1.39
N GLN A 15 -5.12 2.26 -2.47
CA GLN A 15 -5.16 0.79 -2.50
C GLN A 15 -3.81 0.17 -2.12
N ILE A 16 -2.72 0.76 -2.57
CA ILE A 16 -1.36 0.28 -2.28
C ILE A 16 -0.98 0.56 -0.83
N TYR A 17 -1.23 1.78 -0.36
CA TYR A 17 -0.90 2.16 1.00
C TYR A 17 -1.73 1.37 2.02
N ASP A 18 -3.02 1.15 1.73
CA ASP A 18 -3.94 0.31 2.51
C ASP A 18 -3.49 -1.15 2.57
N MET A 19 -2.74 -1.62 1.59
CA MET A 19 -2.21 -2.99 1.58
C MET A 19 -0.93 -3.12 2.41
N MET A 20 -0.11 -2.07 2.47
CA MET A 20 1.26 -2.20 2.98
C MET A 20 1.44 -1.67 4.41
N PHE A 21 0.67 -0.68 4.81
CA PHE A 21 0.94 0.05 6.05
C PHE A 21 -0.18 -0.12 7.08
N ASP A 22 0.24 -0.39 8.30
CA ASP A 22 -0.66 -0.55 9.43
C ASP A 22 -1.21 0.81 9.90
N LYS A 23 -0.50 1.90 9.61
CA LYS A 23 -0.94 3.29 9.80
C LYS A 23 -0.48 4.12 8.62
N ILE A 24 -1.39 4.94 8.09
CA ILE A 24 -1.12 5.79 6.92
C ILE A 24 -1.55 7.20 7.26
N THR A 25 -0.71 8.20 6.97
CA THR A 25 -1.06 9.62 7.12
C THR A 25 -0.81 10.35 5.82
N ILE A 26 -1.82 11.07 5.32
CA ILE A 26 -1.67 11.94 4.16
C ILE A 26 -1.42 13.39 4.59
N VAL A 27 -0.42 14.02 3.98
CA VAL A 27 -0.13 15.45 4.15
C VAL A 27 -0.62 16.22 2.93
N VAL A 28 -1.52 17.19 3.11
CA VAL A 28 -2.12 18.01 2.03
C VAL A 28 -2.17 19.49 2.38
N GLY A 29 -2.29 20.37 1.38
CA GLY A 29 -2.62 21.78 1.61
C GLY A 29 -3.99 21.95 2.26
N ILE A 30 -4.18 23.02 3.03
CA ILE A 30 -5.46 23.32 3.73
C ILE A 30 -6.66 23.35 2.76
N SER A 31 -6.44 23.85 1.54
CA SER A 31 -7.42 23.97 0.44
C SER A 31 -7.97 22.61 -0.02
N LYS A 32 -7.13 21.56 -0.01
CA LYS A 32 -7.48 20.21 -0.46
C LYS A 32 -8.12 19.35 0.63
N LEU A 33 -8.19 19.83 1.87
CA LEU A 33 -8.75 19.09 3.01
C LEU A 33 -10.17 18.55 2.76
N PRO A 34 -11.13 19.34 2.21
CA PRO A 34 -12.51 18.86 2.01
C PRO A 34 -12.62 17.77 0.94
N GLU A 35 -11.76 17.80 -0.08
CA GLU A 35 -11.74 16.78 -1.13
C GLU A 35 -11.09 15.49 -0.62
N VAL A 36 -9.95 15.61 0.05
CA VAL A 36 -9.23 14.47 0.64
C VAL A 36 -10.11 13.72 1.65
N LYS A 37 -10.82 14.43 2.53
CA LYS A 37 -11.75 13.82 3.50
C LYS A 37 -12.86 12.99 2.84
N ARG A 38 -13.30 13.34 1.63
CA ARG A 38 -14.33 12.60 0.90
C ARG A 38 -13.80 11.34 0.22
N ILE A 39 -12.50 11.32 -0.11
CA ILE A 39 -11.88 10.23 -0.87
C ILE A 39 -11.29 9.18 0.06
N ILE A 40 -10.60 9.58 1.14
CA ILE A 40 -9.80 8.64 1.93
C ILE A 40 -10.63 7.96 3.04
N PRO A 41 -10.29 6.71 3.44
CA PRO A 41 -10.98 5.98 4.50
C PRO A 41 -10.73 6.61 5.88
N ASP A 42 -11.59 6.32 6.85
CA ASP A 42 -11.53 6.92 8.20
C ASP A 42 -10.30 6.53 9.03
N PHE A 43 -9.64 5.42 8.69
CA PHE A 43 -8.43 4.99 9.40
C PHE A 43 -7.18 5.77 8.98
N TRP A 44 -7.21 6.54 7.89
CA TRP A 44 -6.07 7.36 7.48
C TRP A 44 -5.90 8.58 8.38
N GLY A 45 -4.69 8.86 8.81
CA GLY A 45 -4.33 10.16 9.38
C GLY A 45 -4.38 11.26 8.32
N ILE A 46 -4.67 12.49 8.75
CA ILE A 46 -4.65 13.67 7.89
C ILE A 46 -3.82 14.73 8.59
N MET A 47 -2.82 15.25 7.88
CA MET A 47 -2.08 16.45 8.26
C MET A 47 -2.26 17.52 7.19
N THR A 48 -2.42 18.77 7.62
CA THR A 48 -2.48 19.92 6.70
C THR A 48 -1.22 20.74 6.81
N ALA A 49 -0.63 21.09 5.67
CA ALA A 49 0.41 22.10 5.58
C ALA A 49 -0.22 23.45 5.19
N SER A 50 0.12 24.50 5.91
CA SER A 50 -0.25 25.89 5.58
C SER A 50 0.98 26.78 5.69
N ASN A 51 1.15 27.69 4.73
CA ASN A 51 2.16 28.73 4.80
C ASN A 51 1.53 29.98 5.42
N GLY A 52 1.96 30.35 6.63
CA GLY A 52 1.54 31.56 7.31
C GLY A 52 2.77 32.34 7.76
N ASN A 53 2.86 33.63 7.42
CA ASN A 53 3.96 34.52 7.78
C ASN A 53 5.36 33.96 7.42
N GLY A 54 5.50 33.32 6.25
CA GLY A 54 6.76 32.76 5.78
C GLY A 54 7.20 31.47 6.49
N LYS A 55 6.38 30.92 7.39
CA LYS A 55 6.63 29.63 8.04
C LYS A 55 5.62 28.58 7.58
N ILE A 56 6.12 27.38 7.29
CA ILE A 56 5.28 26.22 7.00
C ILE A 56 4.87 25.61 8.33
N THR A 57 3.58 25.68 8.64
CA THR A 57 2.99 25.01 9.80
C THR A 57 2.30 23.73 9.34
N ILE A 58 2.63 22.61 9.98
CA ILE A 58 1.95 21.34 9.79
C ILE A 58 1.02 21.11 10.99
N THR A 59 -0.25 20.86 10.72
CA THR A 59 -1.26 20.63 11.75
C THR A 59 -1.93 19.27 11.53
N GLU A 60 -1.98 18.45 12.57
CA GLU A 60 -2.76 17.20 12.53
C GLU A 60 -4.26 17.53 12.54
N LYS A 61 -5.00 17.00 11.57
CA LYS A 61 -6.47 17.12 11.46
C LYS A 61 -7.20 15.82 11.80
N ARG A 62 -6.53 14.67 11.64
CA ARG A 62 -7.06 13.35 12.00
C ARG A 62 -5.91 12.43 12.36
N LYS A 63 -5.98 11.74 13.50
CA LYS A 63 -4.99 10.73 13.91
C LYS A 63 -5.14 9.45 13.08
N PRO A 64 -4.05 8.84 12.59
CA PRO A 64 -4.10 7.56 11.91
C PRO A 64 -4.51 6.44 12.87
N ARG A 65 -5.42 5.58 12.43
CA ARG A 65 -5.84 4.37 13.15
C ARG A 65 -5.21 3.13 12.50
N LEU A 66 -5.24 2.01 13.22
CA LEU A 66 -4.76 0.75 12.69
C LEU A 66 -5.61 0.34 11.48
N ASN A 67 -4.94 0.09 10.37
CA ASN A 67 -5.51 -0.44 9.16
C ASN A 67 -5.74 -1.95 9.30
N LYS A 68 -7.01 -2.33 9.44
CA LYS A 68 -7.42 -3.74 9.61
C LYS A 68 -7.36 -4.57 8.31
N TYR A 69 -7.08 -3.94 7.16
CA TYR A 69 -7.02 -4.61 5.85
C TYR A 69 -5.68 -5.32 5.58
N VAL A 70 -4.68 -5.15 6.46
CA VAL A 70 -3.37 -5.80 6.35
C VAL A 70 -3.45 -7.26 6.82
N ILE A 71 -4.24 -8.07 6.13
CA ILE A 71 -4.32 -9.51 6.35
C ILE A 71 -3.43 -10.19 5.31
N LYS A 72 -2.42 -10.94 5.77
CA LYS A 72 -1.46 -11.69 4.94
C LYS A 72 -2.13 -12.43 3.77
N ASN A 73 -3.26 -13.08 4.04
CA ASN A 73 -4.05 -13.82 3.04
C ASN A 73 -4.72 -12.91 2.00
N TRP A 74 -5.15 -11.71 2.38
CA TRP A 74 -5.78 -10.77 1.45
C TRP A 74 -4.75 -10.15 0.50
N LEU A 75 -3.57 -9.83 1.03
CA LEU A 75 -2.43 -9.35 0.25
C LEU A 75 -1.97 -10.37 -0.78
N ALA A 76 -1.83 -11.62 -0.35
CA ALA A 76 -1.37 -12.69 -1.23
C ALA A 76 -2.40 -12.99 -2.35
N LYS A 77 -3.71 -12.84 -2.10
CA LYS A 77 -4.76 -13.02 -3.13
C LYS A 77 -4.66 -12.02 -4.30
N LYS A 78 -4.00 -10.86 -4.12
CA LYS A 78 -3.82 -9.83 -5.16
C LYS A 78 -2.64 -10.10 -6.11
N LEU A 79 -1.71 -10.99 -5.72
CA LEU A 79 -0.54 -11.36 -6.53
C LEU A 79 -0.96 -12.19 -7.72
N TRP A 80 -0.48 -11.95 -8.94
CA TRP A 80 -0.72 -12.78 -10.12
C TRP A 80 0.06 -14.09 -10.04
N ARG A 81 -0.25 -15.09 -10.88
CA ARG A 81 0.51 -16.36 -10.87
C ARG A 81 1.99 -16.10 -11.10
N SER A 82 2.32 -15.26 -12.08
CA SER A 82 3.69 -14.82 -12.36
C SER A 82 4.36 -14.19 -11.15
N ASP A 83 3.65 -13.29 -10.44
CA ASP A 83 4.19 -12.65 -9.25
C ASP A 83 4.53 -13.68 -8.15
N ILE A 84 3.64 -14.65 -7.91
CA ILE A 84 3.86 -15.70 -6.91
C ILE A 84 5.08 -16.54 -7.32
N VAL A 85 5.23 -16.87 -8.60
CA VAL A 85 6.40 -17.59 -9.12
C VAL A 85 7.68 -16.78 -8.94
N ASP A 86 7.66 -15.49 -9.23
CA ASP A 86 8.82 -14.61 -9.09
C ASP A 86 9.27 -14.50 -7.62
N ILE A 87 8.31 -14.41 -6.69
CA ILE A 87 8.60 -14.41 -5.26
C ILE A 87 9.18 -15.77 -4.83
N LEU A 88 8.55 -16.88 -5.22
CA LEU A 88 9.05 -18.22 -4.90
C LEU A 88 10.44 -18.49 -5.49
N ARG A 89 10.78 -17.88 -6.63
CA ARG A 89 12.14 -17.96 -7.20
C ARG A 89 13.14 -17.12 -6.40
N ALA A 90 12.74 -15.94 -5.93
CA ALA A 90 13.59 -15.10 -5.09
C ALA A 90 13.91 -15.75 -3.73
N GLU A 91 13.01 -16.61 -3.24
CA GLU A 91 13.18 -17.40 -2.01
C GLU A 91 13.76 -18.83 -2.28
N ASP A 92 14.32 -19.09 -3.47
CA ASP A 92 14.85 -20.40 -3.92
C ASP A 92 13.88 -21.59 -3.78
N SER A 93 12.59 -21.32 -3.68
CA SER A 93 11.54 -22.25 -3.30
C SER A 93 10.63 -22.65 -4.46
N TYR A 94 10.96 -22.31 -5.71
CA TYR A 94 10.15 -22.61 -6.90
C TYR A 94 10.49 -23.94 -7.61
N LYS A 95 11.64 -24.56 -7.32
CA LYS A 95 12.11 -25.76 -8.04
C LYS A 95 11.08 -26.90 -7.96
N GLY A 96 10.78 -27.57 -9.09
CA GLY A 96 9.82 -28.68 -9.16
C GLY A 96 8.34 -28.30 -9.06
N ARG A 97 7.99 -27.00 -9.08
CA ARG A 97 6.63 -26.50 -8.85
C ARG A 97 5.99 -25.82 -10.06
N SER A 98 6.49 -26.08 -11.27
CA SER A 98 5.99 -25.47 -12.51
C SER A 98 4.56 -25.86 -12.85
N GLY A 99 4.14 -27.08 -12.50
CA GLY A 99 2.80 -27.62 -12.75
C GLY A 99 1.71 -27.22 -11.75
N LEU A 100 2.07 -26.69 -10.57
CA LEU A 100 1.11 -26.35 -9.51
C LEU A 100 0.19 -25.20 -9.95
N TYR A 101 -1.08 -25.22 -9.61
CA TYR A 101 -2.02 -24.13 -9.86
C TYR A 101 -1.74 -22.91 -8.95
N ARG A 102 -2.33 -21.77 -9.33
CA ARG A 102 -2.17 -20.50 -8.60
C ARG A 102 -2.45 -20.63 -7.10
N HIS A 103 -3.53 -21.31 -6.74
CA HIS A 103 -3.96 -21.44 -5.35
C HIS A 103 -3.00 -22.32 -4.52
N GLU A 104 -2.39 -23.33 -5.14
CA GLU A 104 -1.39 -24.20 -4.50
C GLU A 104 -0.08 -23.45 -4.27
N LEU A 105 0.40 -22.72 -5.28
CA LEU A 105 1.57 -21.85 -5.14
C LEU A 105 1.34 -20.76 -4.08
N LEU A 106 0.13 -20.21 -4.02
CA LEU A 106 -0.24 -19.20 -3.04
C LEU A 106 -0.23 -19.75 -1.61
N LYS A 107 -0.78 -20.95 -1.39
CA LYS A 107 -0.76 -21.62 -0.09
C LYS A 107 0.67 -21.85 0.36
N PHE A 108 1.50 -22.44 -0.52
CA PHE A 108 2.90 -22.70 -0.23
C PHE A 108 3.67 -21.41 0.09
N LEU A 109 3.47 -20.34 -0.69
CA LEU A 109 4.05 -19.03 -0.42
C LEU A 109 3.68 -18.54 0.98
N LEU A 110 2.39 -18.61 1.35
CA LEU A 110 1.89 -18.16 2.65
C LEU A 110 2.45 -18.97 3.84
N ASP A 111 2.85 -20.21 3.61
CA ASP A 111 3.45 -21.08 4.64
C ASP A 111 4.93 -20.71 4.89
N ILE A 112 5.66 -20.28 3.86
CA ILE A 112 7.11 -19.99 3.96
C ILE A 112 7.44 -18.51 4.21
N ILE A 113 6.57 -17.58 3.79
CA ILE A 113 6.87 -16.15 3.82
C ILE A 113 6.32 -15.49 5.08
N THR A 114 7.01 -14.51 5.65
CA THR A 114 6.45 -13.64 6.70
C THR A 114 5.56 -12.54 6.10
N LEU A 115 4.77 -11.86 6.93
CA LEU A 115 3.98 -10.71 6.47
C LEU A 115 4.89 -9.56 5.95
N ASN A 116 6.05 -9.35 6.57
CA ASN A 116 6.98 -8.29 6.20
C ASN A 116 7.66 -8.55 4.86
N GLU A 117 8.11 -9.79 4.62
CA GLU A 117 8.67 -10.21 3.33
C GLU A 117 7.60 -10.13 2.23
N LEU A 118 6.37 -10.57 2.51
CA LEU A 118 5.26 -10.47 1.56
C LEU A 118 4.98 -9.00 1.19
N LYS A 119 4.98 -8.08 2.18
CA LYS A 119 4.85 -6.63 1.94
C LYS A 119 6.01 -6.10 1.07
N TYR A 120 7.24 -6.54 1.35
CA TYR A 120 8.43 -6.14 0.58
C TYR A 120 8.33 -6.53 -0.90
N HIS A 121 7.97 -7.78 -1.18
CA HIS A 121 7.81 -8.28 -2.54
C HIS A 121 6.64 -7.62 -3.28
N ILE A 122 5.49 -7.48 -2.62
CA ILE A 122 4.33 -6.77 -3.19
C ILE A 122 4.69 -5.33 -3.57
N ARG A 123 5.46 -4.63 -2.72
CA ARG A 123 5.93 -3.26 -3.01
C ARG A 123 6.74 -3.21 -4.30
N LYS A 124 7.69 -4.13 -4.49
CA LYS A 124 8.50 -4.21 -5.71
C LYS A 124 7.65 -4.45 -6.95
N ILE A 125 6.70 -5.38 -6.89
CA ILE A 125 5.79 -5.69 -7.99
C ILE A 125 4.91 -4.49 -8.35
N LEU A 126 4.34 -3.82 -7.35
CA LEU A 126 3.46 -2.68 -7.57
C LEU A 126 4.20 -1.48 -8.15
N ILE A 127 5.43 -1.21 -7.70
CA ILE A 127 6.28 -0.15 -8.29
C ILE A 127 6.53 -0.46 -9.78
N LYS A 128 6.88 -1.71 -10.12
CA LYS A 128 7.11 -2.15 -11.52
C LYS A 128 5.86 -2.08 -12.41
N ARG A 129 4.65 -2.02 -11.84
CA ARG A 129 3.39 -1.88 -12.61
C ARG A 129 3.01 -0.42 -12.88
N ILE A 130 3.55 0.50 -12.10
CA ILE A 130 3.20 1.92 -12.12
C ILE A 130 4.22 2.73 -12.92
N TYR A 131 5.46 2.24 -13.00
CA TYR A 131 6.58 2.78 -13.77
C TYR A 131 6.94 1.80 -14.88
#